data_AF-A0A2X0QU20-F1
#
_entry.id   AF-A0A2X0QU20-F1
#
_cell.length_a   1.000
_cell.length_b   1.000
_cell.length_c   1.000
_cell.angle_alpha   90.00
_cell.angle_beta   90.00
_cell.angle_gamma   90.00
#
_symmetry.space_group_name_H-M   'P 1'
#
loop_
_entity.id
_entity.type
_entity.pdbx_description
1 polymer ?
#
loop_
_entity_poly.entity_id
_entity_poly.type
_entity_poly.pdbx_seq_one_letter_code
_entity_poly.pdbx_strand_id
1 'polypeptide(L)'
;MTPARKPKGRTLAEFEPLRPAEKLLLDACWQGKVAHIAESRPEAAHENNTVRAGFLRFLALGGDEQAPVHERGVQLQGAWITDALNLTSASVPSGLRMVHCQFSEMPIFTGTNIAGTLDFTDSQLPGFFGTRMTVNGTVFLNKAKATKNVHLLGIQIDGNLECTEATFDDKEGNALFADDTVIKGTVFLKKTHATGTVHLIGAQIGGDLDCTDAIFDGENENRQEVDKKKSFALSADLAVIKGTVLLKQATASGNVHLLGAQIGGDLDCAEATFDGKGGNALSADGAVIRHSIHLDKFTAKGNVCLMGIQVGGTLECEGAKFKGTKKQDGSHGRALSADGMKIKQTCFSESWPTQSTESLSAAPTSVT
;
A
#
# COMPACT_ATOMS: atom_id res chain seq x y z
N MET A 1 5.61 36.16 -37.47
CA MET A 1 4.56 35.74 -36.53
C MET A 1 5.17 35.68 -35.15
N THR A 2 4.60 36.36 -34.17
CA THR A 2 4.99 36.19 -32.77
C THR A 2 4.69 34.75 -32.36
N PRO A 3 5.60 34.00 -31.72
CA PRO A 3 5.32 32.64 -31.28
C PRO A 3 4.05 32.62 -30.43
N ALA A 4 3.16 31.66 -30.68
CA ALA A 4 1.97 31.49 -29.86
C ALA A 4 2.39 31.30 -28.40
N ARG A 5 1.83 32.11 -27.50
CA ARG A 5 2.14 32.05 -26.07
C ARG A 5 1.75 30.67 -25.52
N LYS A 6 2.72 29.89 -25.05
CA LYS A 6 2.50 28.61 -24.37
C LYS A 6 2.52 28.79 -22.84
N PRO A 7 1.86 27.91 -22.07
CA PRO A 7 2.02 27.88 -20.62
C PRO A 7 3.48 27.64 -20.22
N LYS A 8 3.88 28.09 -19.02
CA LYS A 8 5.24 27.87 -18.49
C LYS A 8 5.57 26.37 -18.39
N GLY A 9 6.81 26.01 -18.68
CA GLY A 9 7.32 24.64 -18.69
C GLY A 9 6.75 23.79 -19.82
N ARG A 10 6.39 24.42 -20.95
CA ARG A 10 5.79 23.75 -22.12
C ARG A 10 6.61 23.94 -23.40
N THR A 11 7.85 24.43 -23.27
CA THR A 11 8.79 24.52 -24.39
C THR A 11 10.15 23.97 -24.01
N LEU A 12 10.82 23.31 -24.97
CA LEU A 12 12.17 22.76 -24.76
C LEU A 12 13.17 23.87 -24.37
N ALA A 13 13.03 25.05 -24.98
CA ALA A 13 13.89 26.21 -24.76
C ALA A 13 13.93 26.71 -23.30
N GLU A 14 12.88 26.47 -22.50
CA GLU A 14 12.86 26.83 -21.07
C GLU A 14 13.83 25.99 -20.23
N PHE A 15 14.34 24.89 -20.77
CA PHE A 15 15.25 23.98 -20.09
C PHE A 15 16.68 24.06 -20.62
N GLU A 16 16.98 24.86 -21.64
CA GLU A 16 18.36 24.97 -22.12
C GLU A 16 19.26 25.78 -21.15
N PRO A 17 20.55 25.42 -21.00
CA PRO A 17 21.21 24.25 -21.59
C PRO A 17 20.78 22.94 -20.89
N LEU A 18 20.53 21.88 -21.67
CA LEU A 18 20.25 20.54 -21.13
C LEU A 18 21.48 19.91 -20.47
N ARG A 19 21.26 19.23 -19.33
CA ARG A 19 22.25 18.37 -18.66
C ARG A 19 22.51 17.09 -19.47
N PRO A 20 23.65 16.41 -19.29
CA PRO A 20 23.95 15.15 -19.99
C PRO A 20 22.85 14.09 -19.87
N ALA A 21 22.30 13.86 -18.67
CA ALA A 21 21.19 12.92 -18.46
C ALA A 21 19.89 13.35 -19.17
N GLU A 22 19.63 14.66 -19.23
CA GLU A 22 18.44 15.21 -19.89
C GLU A 22 18.54 15.09 -21.42
N LYS A 23 19.75 15.21 -21.99
CA LYS A 23 19.98 14.94 -23.42
C LYS A 23 19.70 13.48 -23.78
N LEU A 24 20.19 12.55 -22.95
CA LEU A 24 19.89 11.12 -23.10
C LEU A 24 18.39 10.84 -22.98
N LEU A 25 17.74 11.47 -22.00
CA LEU A 25 16.30 11.33 -21.80
C LEU A 25 15.49 11.88 -22.98
N LEU A 26 15.88 13.05 -23.52
CA LEU A 26 15.24 13.65 -24.68
C LEU A 26 15.30 12.71 -25.89
N ASP A 27 16.48 12.20 -26.21
CA ASP A 27 16.71 11.28 -27.33
C ASP A 27 15.93 9.95 -27.14
N ALA A 28 15.94 9.42 -25.92
CA ALA A 28 15.20 8.21 -25.60
C ALA A 28 13.68 8.39 -25.72
N CYS A 29 13.13 9.53 -25.30
CA CYS A 29 11.71 9.85 -25.43
C CYS A 29 11.28 9.95 -26.90
N TRP A 30 12.14 10.50 -27.76
CA TRP A 30 11.88 10.55 -29.20
C TRP A 30 11.90 9.15 -29.84
N GLN A 31 12.85 8.30 -29.44
CA GLN A 31 13.00 6.94 -29.98
C GLN A 31 12.08 5.89 -29.34
N GLY A 32 11.33 6.24 -28.28
CA GLY A 32 10.57 5.27 -27.49
C GLY A 32 11.44 4.22 -26.79
N LYS A 33 12.65 4.60 -26.37
CA LYS A 33 13.61 3.73 -25.66
C LYS A 33 13.71 4.11 -24.19
N VAL A 34 14.34 3.25 -23.40
CA VAL A 34 14.70 3.57 -22.02
C VAL A 34 15.95 4.45 -22.01
N ALA A 35 15.88 5.58 -21.31
CA ALA A 35 17.03 6.40 -20.96
C ALA A 35 17.77 5.74 -19.80
N HIS A 36 18.79 4.95 -20.11
CA HIS A 36 19.66 4.32 -19.13
C HIS A 36 20.73 5.30 -18.66
N ILE A 37 20.55 5.86 -17.46
CA ILE A 37 21.52 6.77 -16.83
C ILE A 37 22.49 6.00 -15.92
N ALA A 38 21.97 5.03 -15.16
CA ALA A 38 22.74 4.12 -14.33
C ALA A 38 22.05 2.75 -14.19
N GLU A 39 22.82 1.74 -13.81
CA GLU A 39 22.31 0.37 -13.56
C GLU A 39 21.47 0.29 -12.28
N SER A 40 21.83 1.06 -11.25
CA SER A 40 21.19 1.07 -9.93
C SER A 40 20.79 2.47 -9.49
N ARG A 41 20.08 2.55 -8.36
CA ARG A 41 19.71 3.84 -7.75
C ARG A 41 20.97 4.64 -7.41
N PRO A 42 21.10 5.90 -7.88
CA PRO A 42 22.24 6.73 -7.53
C PRO A 42 22.26 7.10 -6.05
N GLU A 43 23.44 7.01 -5.42
CA GLU A 43 23.63 7.41 -4.01
C GLU A 43 23.87 8.92 -3.85
N ALA A 44 24.34 9.59 -4.90
CA ALA A 44 24.59 11.03 -4.92
C ALA A 44 24.23 11.68 -6.26
N ALA A 45 23.88 12.97 -6.18
CA ALA A 45 23.64 13.80 -7.35
C ALA A 45 24.96 14.21 -8.01
N HIS A 46 25.02 14.05 -9.33
CA HIS A 46 26.13 14.47 -10.18
C HIS A 46 25.61 15.12 -11.46
N GLU A 47 26.47 15.84 -12.18
CA GLU A 47 26.09 16.49 -13.44
C GLU A 47 25.56 15.48 -14.47
N ASN A 48 26.14 14.28 -14.50
CA ASN A 48 25.82 13.25 -15.50
C ASN A 48 24.58 12.41 -15.19
N ASN A 49 24.04 12.48 -13.98
CA ASN A 49 22.90 11.64 -13.57
C ASN A 49 21.66 12.45 -13.14
N THR A 50 21.72 13.79 -13.18
CA THR A 50 20.62 14.62 -12.70
C THR A 50 19.67 15.07 -13.80
N VAL A 51 18.37 14.93 -13.55
CA VAL A 51 17.28 15.38 -14.42
C VAL A 51 16.39 16.34 -13.63
N ARG A 52 16.12 17.53 -14.16
CA ARG A 52 15.20 18.48 -13.51
C ARG A 52 13.76 17.98 -13.61
N ALA A 53 13.03 18.01 -12.50
CA ALA A 53 11.63 17.59 -12.47
C ALA A 53 10.74 18.39 -13.42
N GLY A 54 11.06 19.68 -13.64
CA GLY A 54 10.36 20.51 -14.62
C GLY A 54 10.52 19.99 -16.07
N PHE A 55 11.71 19.49 -16.42
CA PHE A 55 11.98 18.91 -17.73
C PHE A 55 11.29 17.55 -17.89
N LEU A 56 11.35 16.71 -16.85
CA LEU A 56 10.61 15.45 -16.80
C LEU A 56 9.10 15.67 -16.96
N ARG A 57 8.54 16.68 -16.27
CA ARG A 57 7.15 17.11 -16.42
C ARG A 57 6.83 17.54 -17.85
N PHE A 58 7.69 18.33 -18.48
CA PHE A 58 7.50 18.78 -19.85
C PHE A 58 7.36 17.60 -20.83
N LEU A 59 8.25 16.60 -20.73
CA LEU A 59 8.20 15.38 -21.54
C LEU A 59 6.99 14.49 -21.18
N ALA A 60 6.67 14.34 -19.89
CA ALA A 60 5.48 13.60 -19.44
C ALA A 60 4.18 14.14 -20.07
N LEU A 61 4.14 15.44 -20.37
CA LEU A 61 2.99 16.09 -21.01
C LEU A 61 3.11 16.17 -22.53
N GLY A 62 3.91 15.29 -23.14
CA GLY A 62 4.06 15.13 -24.59
C GLY A 62 5.09 16.05 -25.26
N GLY A 63 5.82 16.86 -24.49
CA GLY A 63 6.84 17.77 -25.04
C GLY A 63 6.28 18.89 -25.93
N ASP A 64 7.08 19.34 -26.90
CA ASP A 64 6.71 20.29 -27.95
C ASP A 64 7.19 19.81 -29.33
N GLU A 65 7.09 20.66 -30.37
CA GLU A 65 7.49 20.30 -31.73
C GLU A 65 8.98 19.95 -31.88
N GLN A 66 9.83 20.46 -30.98
CA GLN A 66 11.28 20.20 -31.00
C GLN A 66 11.66 19.02 -30.11
N ALA A 67 10.77 18.62 -29.19
CA ALA A 67 10.92 17.50 -28.29
C ALA A 67 9.68 16.59 -28.30
N PRO A 68 9.29 16.01 -29.45
CA PRO A 68 8.14 15.12 -29.51
C PRO A 68 8.42 13.84 -28.71
N VAL A 69 7.40 13.34 -28.01
CA VAL A 69 7.49 12.14 -27.16
C VAL A 69 6.74 10.99 -27.82
N HIS A 70 7.41 9.86 -28.01
CA HIS A 70 6.85 8.62 -28.51
C HIS A 70 5.71 8.12 -27.58
N GLU A 71 4.74 7.37 -28.10
CA GLU A 71 3.62 6.80 -27.33
C GLU A 71 4.03 5.88 -26.16
N ARG A 72 5.29 5.44 -26.10
CA ARG A 72 5.85 4.74 -24.93
C ARG A 72 6.08 5.67 -23.74
N GLY A 73 5.98 6.98 -23.93
CA GLY A 73 6.12 7.98 -22.88
C GLY A 73 7.54 8.11 -22.36
N VAL A 74 7.65 8.61 -21.13
CA VAL A 74 8.93 8.77 -20.45
C VAL A 74 9.36 7.44 -19.85
N GLN A 75 10.52 6.96 -20.28
CA GLN A 75 11.15 5.73 -19.81
C GLN A 75 12.53 6.05 -19.25
N LEU A 76 12.64 6.24 -17.94
CA LEU A 76 13.86 6.67 -17.27
C LEU A 76 14.35 5.62 -16.28
N GLN A 77 15.66 5.37 -16.29
CA GLN A 77 16.31 4.47 -15.36
C GLN A 77 17.59 5.08 -14.76
N GLY A 78 17.76 4.95 -13.44
CA GLY A 78 19.04 5.24 -12.79
C GLY A 78 19.34 6.74 -12.62
N ALA A 79 18.33 7.60 -12.58
CA ALA A 79 18.51 9.05 -12.54
C ALA A 79 18.22 9.66 -11.17
N TRP A 80 18.92 10.76 -10.86
CA TRP A 80 18.60 11.64 -9.74
C TRP A 80 17.67 12.77 -10.19
N ILE A 81 16.45 12.79 -9.70
CA ILE A 81 15.45 13.80 -10.05
C ILE A 81 15.56 14.96 -9.07
N THR A 82 15.89 16.15 -9.59
CA THR A 82 15.95 17.39 -8.80
C THR A 82 14.61 18.10 -8.81
N ASP A 83 14.29 18.79 -7.73
CA ASP A 83 13.05 19.55 -7.54
C ASP A 83 11.79 18.66 -7.50
N ALA A 84 10.63 19.24 -7.17
CA ALA A 84 9.38 18.49 -7.06
C ALA A 84 8.76 18.20 -8.44
N LEU A 85 8.54 16.92 -8.76
CA LEU A 85 7.76 16.52 -9.93
C LEU A 85 6.27 16.73 -9.66
N ASN A 86 5.75 17.87 -10.12
CA ASN A 86 4.35 18.26 -9.93
C ASN A 86 3.53 18.07 -11.22
N LEU A 87 2.64 17.09 -11.21
CA LEU A 87 1.67 16.78 -12.27
C LEU A 87 0.22 17.12 -11.87
N THR A 88 0.02 17.97 -10.85
CA THR A 88 -1.31 18.35 -10.37
C THR A 88 -2.24 18.74 -11.52
N SER A 89 -3.41 18.10 -11.57
CA SER A 89 -4.47 18.28 -12.57
C SER A 89 -4.04 18.03 -14.02
N ALA A 90 -2.93 17.34 -14.24
CA ALA A 90 -2.42 17.11 -15.58
C ALA A 90 -3.03 15.86 -16.23
N SER A 91 -3.05 15.84 -17.56
CA SER A 91 -3.34 14.64 -18.36
C SER A 91 -2.06 14.19 -19.04
N VAL A 92 -1.56 13.02 -18.65
CA VAL A 92 -0.36 12.38 -19.17
C VAL A 92 -0.82 11.35 -20.22
N PRO A 93 -0.49 11.55 -21.51
CA PRO A 93 -1.04 10.74 -22.61
C PRO A 93 -0.48 9.31 -22.68
N SER A 94 0.53 8.99 -21.89
CA SER A 94 1.26 7.72 -21.90
C SER A 94 1.60 7.27 -20.48
N GLY A 95 2.29 6.13 -20.34
CA GLY A 95 2.88 5.72 -19.07
C GLY A 95 4.10 6.57 -18.68
N LEU A 96 4.47 6.50 -17.40
CA LEU A 96 5.66 7.09 -16.82
C LEU A 96 6.44 6.01 -16.08
N ARG A 97 7.69 5.78 -16.50
CA ARG A 97 8.59 4.83 -15.86
C ARG A 97 9.81 5.58 -15.33
N MET A 98 10.01 5.52 -14.02
CA MET A 98 11.14 6.09 -13.29
C MET A 98 11.69 5.02 -12.36
N VAL A 99 12.48 4.09 -12.90
CA VAL A 99 13.00 2.92 -12.19
C VAL A 99 14.43 3.15 -11.74
N HIS A 100 14.79 2.65 -10.56
CA HIS A 100 16.11 2.89 -9.96
C HIS A 100 16.43 4.40 -9.85
N CYS A 101 15.42 5.23 -9.62
CA CYS A 101 15.57 6.68 -9.53
C CYS A 101 15.66 7.14 -8.07
N GLN A 102 16.33 8.26 -7.85
CA GLN A 102 16.36 8.96 -6.57
C GLN A 102 15.66 10.31 -6.72
N PHE A 103 14.67 10.61 -5.89
CA PHE A 103 13.99 11.90 -5.90
C PHE A 103 14.48 12.76 -4.74
N SER A 104 14.82 14.02 -5.02
CA SER A 104 15.17 14.98 -3.97
C SER A 104 13.95 15.51 -3.21
N GLU A 105 12.81 15.58 -3.89
CA GLU A 105 11.56 16.14 -3.38
C GLU A 105 10.39 15.18 -3.66
N MET A 106 9.33 15.29 -2.86
CA MET A 106 8.12 14.47 -2.99
C MET A 106 7.41 14.74 -4.33
N PRO A 107 7.14 13.72 -5.16
CA PRO A 107 6.28 13.86 -6.35
C PRO A 107 4.82 14.15 -5.96
N ILE A 108 4.16 15.04 -6.72
CA ILE A 108 2.79 15.54 -6.44
C ILE A 108 1.91 15.35 -7.67
N PHE A 109 0.98 14.40 -7.59
CA PHE A 109 0.16 13.90 -8.69
C PHE A 109 -1.34 14.12 -8.43
N THR A 110 -1.71 15.06 -7.56
CA THR A 110 -3.12 15.36 -7.22
C THR A 110 -3.99 15.58 -8.47
N GLY A 111 -5.05 14.80 -8.65
CA GLY A 111 -5.97 14.93 -9.79
C GLY A 111 -5.35 14.63 -11.15
N THR A 112 -4.21 13.93 -11.20
CA THR A 112 -3.56 13.55 -12.46
C THR A 112 -4.31 12.42 -13.13
N ASN A 113 -4.42 12.46 -14.46
CA ASN A 113 -4.84 11.31 -15.27
C ASN A 113 -3.63 10.77 -16.03
N ILE A 114 -3.30 9.50 -15.81
CA ILE A 114 -2.22 8.79 -16.50
C ILE A 114 -2.83 7.72 -17.40
N ALA A 115 -2.68 7.88 -18.70
CA ALA A 115 -3.28 6.96 -19.68
C ALA A 115 -2.60 5.59 -19.74
N GLY A 116 -1.42 5.43 -19.14
CA GLY A 116 -0.69 4.17 -19.06
C GLY A 116 -0.30 3.78 -17.63
N THR A 117 0.77 3.02 -17.52
CA THR A 117 1.38 2.56 -16.26
C THR A 117 2.16 3.67 -15.57
N LEU A 118 2.17 3.68 -14.24
CA LEU A 118 3.07 4.49 -13.41
C LEU A 118 4.04 3.57 -12.69
N ASP A 119 5.34 3.70 -12.94
CA ASP A 119 6.34 2.75 -12.45
C ASP A 119 7.49 3.47 -11.74
N PHE A 120 7.64 3.18 -10.45
CA PHE A 120 8.70 3.64 -9.55
C PHE A 120 9.49 2.46 -8.95
N THR A 121 9.57 1.33 -9.65
CA THR A 121 10.25 0.12 -9.16
C THR A 121 11.68 0.44 -8.71
N ASP A 122 12.02 0.01 -7.49
CA ASP A 122 13.31 0.24 -6.80
C ASP A 122 13.80 1.70 -6.83
N SER A 123 12.86 2.65 -6.89
CA SER A 123 13.14 4.06 -6.71
C SER A 123 13.02 4.48 -5.25
N GLN A 124 13.74 5.53 -4.87
CA GLN A 124 13.61 6.15 -3.56
C GLN A 124 12.98 7.53 -3.67
N LEU A 125 11.96 7.72 -2.85
CA LEU A 125 11.13 8.89 -2.78
C LEU A 125 11.16 9.42 -1.34
N PRO A 126 11.18 10.75 -1.13
CA PRO A 126 10.90 11.28 0.20
C PRO A 126 9.51 10.85 0.68
N GLY A 127 8.55 10.76 -0.24
CA GLY A 127 7.20 10.22 -0.11
C GLY A 127 6.49 10.37 -1.46
N PHE A 128 5.18 10.15 -1.54
CA PHE A 128 4.44 10.32 -2.81
C PHE A 128 3.06 10.92 -2.51
N PHE A 129 2.63 11.94 -3.27
CA PHE A 129 1.35 12.60 -3.04
C PHE A 129 0.42 12.51 -4.24
N GLY A 130 -0.38 11.47 -4.32
CA GLY A 130 -1.35 11.21 -5.38
C GLY A 130 -2.78 11.16 -4.86
N THR A 131 -3.39 12.31 -4.57
CA THR A 131 -4.82 12.36 -4.21
C THR A 131 -5.70 12.38 -5.47
N ARG A 132 -6.73 11.53 -5.54
CA ARG A 132 -7.74 11.53 -6.62
C ARG A 132 -7.16 11.45 -8.04
N MET A 133 -6.03 10.76 -8.20
CA MET A 133 -5.46 10.49 -9.52
C MET A 133 -6.04 9.22 -10.14
N THR A 134 -6.03 9.17 -11.47
CA THR A 134 -6.46 8.00 -12.24
C THR A 134 -5.26 7.43 -13.00
N VAL A 135 -5.09 6.11 -12.97
CA VAL A 135 -4.08 5.37 -13.72
C VAL A 135 -4.77 4.25 -14.50
N ASN A 136 -4.74 4.33 -15.82
CA ASN A 136 -5.37 3.32 -16.68
C ASN A 136 -4.58 2.00 -16.72
N GLY A 137 -3.31 2.03 -16.29
CA GLY A 137 -2.48 0.85 -16.11
C GLY A 137 -2.32 0.45 -14.64
N THR A 138 -1.18 -0.16 -14.35
CA THR A 138 -0.75 -0.54 -13.00
C THR A 138 0.08 0.56 -12.36
N VAL A 139 0.06 0.65 -11.03
CA VAL A 139 1.02 1.44 -10.25
C VAL A 139 2.05 0.49 -9.66
N PHE A 140 3.31 0.62 -10.08
CA PHE A 140 4.43 -0.16 -9.55
C PHE A 140 5.26 0.67 -8.56
N LEU A 141 5.32 0.17 -7.33
CA LEU A 141 6.15 0.60 -6.20
C LEU A 141 6.97 -0.58 -5.67
N ASN A 142 7.14 -1.65 -6.46
CA ASN A 142 7.92 -2.82 -6.08
C ASN A 142 9.33 -2.39 -5.68
N LYS A 143 9.80 -2.81 -4.49
CA LYS A 143 11.10 -2.42 -3.93
C LYS A 143 11.30 -0.91 -3.73
N ALA A 144 10.27 -0.10 -3.93
CA ALA A 144 10.37 1.33 -3.72
C ALA A 144 10.61 1.63 -2.24
N LYS A 145 11.33 2.72 -1.98
CA LYS A 145 11.61 3.20 -0.62
C LYS A 145 11.01 4.58 -0.44
N ALA A 146 10.13 4.74 0.54
CA ALA A 146 9.58 6.03 0.95
C ALA A 146 9.90 6.28 2.43
N THR A 147 10.41 7.47 2.75
CA THR A 147 10.76 7.88 4.12
C THR A 147 9.72 8.81 4.76
N LYS A 148 8.58 8.98 4.09
CA LYS A 148 7.38 9.71 4.50
C LYS A 148 6.20 9.07 3.78
N ASN A 149 5.01 9.53 4.13
CA ASN A 149 3.73 9.06 3.60
C ASN A 149 3.71 8.81 2.07
N VAL A 150 3.28 7.61 1.69
CA VAL A 150 2.79 7.29 0.35
C VAL A 150 1.27 7.51 0.33
N HIS A 151 0.87 8.70 -0.12
CA HIS A 151 -0.50 9.18 -0.08
C HIS A 151 -1.22 8.88 -1.39
N LEU A 152 -2.14 7.91 -1.35
CA LEU A 152 -2.94 7.41 -2.47
C LEU A 152 -4.45 7.58 -2.20
N LEU A 153 -4.86 8.66 -1.52
CA LEU A 153 -6.26 8.87 -1.14
C LEU A 153 -7.17 9.01 -2.36
N GLY A 154 -8.19 8.16 -2.44
CA GLY A 154 -9.25 8.24 -3.44
C GLY A 154 -8.78 8.04 -4.89
N ILE A 155 -7.65 7.36 -5.10
CA ILE A 155 -7.14 7.07 -6.45
C ILE A 155 -7.93 5.97 -7.15
N GLN A 156 -7.89 6.00 -8.47
CA GLN A 156 -8.46 4.96 -9.32
C GLN A 156 -7.36 4.30 -10.14
N ILE A 157 -7.24 2.97 -10.05
CA ILE A 157 -6.29 2.17 -10.79
C ILE A 157 -7.04 1.09 -11.57
N ASP A 158 -6.86 1.05 -12.88
CA ASP A 158 -7.49 0.06 -13.74
C ASP A 158 -6.74 -1.29 -13.74
N GLY A 159 -5.46 -1.27 -13.41
CA GLY A 159 -4.64 -2.45 -13.13
C GLY A 159 -4.46 -2.74 -11.63
N ASN A 160 -3.23 -3.10 -11.26
CA ASN A 160 -2.85 -3.46 -9.89
C ASN A 160 -2.21 -2.28 -9.14
N LEU A 161 -2.14 -2.38 -7.81
CA LEU A 161 -1.19 -1.65 -6.98
C LEU A 161 -0.12 -2.63 -6.51
N GLU A 162 1.11 -2.46 -6.98
CA GLU A 162 2.22 -3.41 -6.77
C GLU A 162 3.27 -2.79 -5.85
N CYS A 163 3.31 -3.23 -4.60
CA CYS A 163 4.24 -2.75 -3.57
C CYS A 163 5.12 -3.88 -3.02
N THR A 164 5.33 -4.97 -3.79
CA THR A 164 6.11 -6.12 -3.35
C THR A 164 7.53 -5.71 -2.96
N GLU A 165 7.98 -6.16 -1.78
CA GLU A 165 9.29 -5.81 -1.20
C GLU A 165 9.53 -4.31 -1.00
N ALA A 166 8.48 -3.48 -0.99
CA ALA A 166 8.62 -2.05 -0.74
C ALA A 166 8.94 -1.76 0.74
N THR A 167 9.52 -0.58 1.00
CA THR A 167 9.76 -0.06 2.35
C THR A 167 9.12 1.31 2.49
N PHE A 168 8.12 1.44 3.36
CA PHE A 168 7.42 2.69 3.64
C PHE A 168 7.62 3.04 5.11
N ASP A 169 8.42 4.05 5.39
CA ASP A 169 8.82 4.44 6.75
C ASP A 169 8.31 5.85 7.06
N ASP A 170 7.12 5.96 7.64
CA ASP A 170 6.54 7.19 8.17
C ASP A 170 6.21 7.02 9.65
N LYS A 171 7.26 7.01 10.48
CA LYS A 171 7.17 6.84 11.95
C LYS A 171 6.34 7.90 12.65
N GLU A 172 6.04 9.00 11.99
CA GLU A 172 5.27 10.11 12.51
C GLU A 172 3.78 10.03 12.12
N GLY A 173 3.41 9.14 11.21
CA GLY A 173 2.13 9.17 10.53
C GLY A 173 1.69 7.85 9.92
N ASN A 174 1.42 7.89 8.61
CA ASN A 174 0.82 6.80 7.84
C ASN A 174 1.79 6.41 6.73
N ALA A 175 2.35 5.20 6.82
CA ALA A 175 3.29 4.68 5.84
C ALA A 175 2.69 4.66 4.42
N LEU A 176 1.45 4.16 4.33
CA LEU A 176 0.67 4.09 3.10
C LEU A 176 -0.77 4.51 3.40
N PHE A 177 -1.25 5.56 2.72
CA PHE A 177 -2.59 6.08 2.90
C PHE A 177 -3.43 5.90 1.63
N ALA A 178 -4.13 4.78 1.52
CA ALA A 178 -4.88 4.33 0.34
C ALA A 178 -6.39 4.15 0.64
N ASP A 179 -6.95 5.03 1.47
CA ASP A 179 -8.38 5.09 1.76
C ASP A 179 -9.19 5.49 0.52
N ASP A 180 -10.43 5.01 0.45
CA ASP A 180 -11.42 5.27 -0.61
C ASP A 180 -10.90 4.99 -2.03
N THR A 181 -9.88 4.14 -2.17
CA THR A 181 -9.29 3.79 -3.47
C THR A 181 -10.16 2.80 -4.23
N VAL A 182 -10.12 2.88 -5.57
CA VAL A 182 -10.74 1.89 -6.45
C VAL A 182 -9.66 1.26 -7.29
N ILE A 183 -9.39 -0.02 -7.07
CA ILE A 183 -8.35 -0.78 -7.76
C ILE A 183 -9.06 -1.95 -8.43
N LYS A 184 -9.10 -1.96 -9.76
CA LYS A 184 -9.81 -3.03 -10.50
C LYS A 184 -9.09 -4.38 -10.41
N GLY A 185 -7.76 -4.36 -10.26
CA GLY A 185 -6.93 -5.53 -10.06
C GLY A 185 -6.67 -5.85 -8.59
N THR A 186 -5.48 -6.37 -8.33
CA THR A 186 -5.01 -6.82 -7.00
C THR A 186 -4.12 -5.76 -6.35
N VAL A 187 -4.12 -5.72 -5.01
CA VAL A 187 -3.15 -4.99 -4.21
C VAL A 187 -2.11 -5.98 -3.69
N PHE A 188 -0.85 -5.80 -4.07
CA PHE A 188 0.28 -6.61 -3.61
C PHE A 188 1.12 -5.83 -2.61
N LEU A 189 1.13 -6.26 -1.36
CA LEU A 189 2.00 -5.80 -0.27
C LEU A 189 2.94 -6.93 0.20
N LYS A 190 3.21 -7.91 -0.66
CA LYS A 190 4.04 -9.07 -0.33
C LYS A 190 5.42 -8.65 0.15
N LYS A 191 5.87 -9.16 1.29
CA LYS A 191 7.20 -8.82 1.86
C LYS A 191 7.42 -7.30 2.04
N THR A 192 6.35 -6.51 2.09
CA THR A 192 6.45 -5.05 2.32
C THR A 192 6.81 -4.82 3.77
N HIS A 193 7.71 -3.88 4.03
CA HIS A 193 7.94 -3.33 5.36
C HIS A 193 7.29 -1.96 5.45
N ALA A 194 6.32 -1.80 6.34
CA ALA A 194 5.72 -0.51 6.63
C ALA A 194 5.90 -0.14 8.11
N THR A 195 6.48 1.03 8.37
CA THR A 195 6.55 1.64 9.71
C THR A 195 5.66 2.89 9.72
N GLY A 196 4.71 2.94 10.64
CA GLY A 196 3.51 3.77 10.56
C GLY A 196 2.32 2.97 10.03
N THR A 197 1.13 3.57 10.04
CA THR A 197 -0.10 2.83 9.70
C THR A 197 -0.27 2.64 8.18
N VAL A 198 -0.68 1.45 7.76
CA VAL A 198 -1.22 1.18 6.42
C VAL A 198 -2.75 1.31 6.43
N HIS A 199 -3.27 2.18 5.57
CA HIS A 199 -4.67 2.56 5.50
C HIS A 199 -5.28 2.17 4.15
N LEU A 200 -6.37 1.41 4.19
CA LEU A 200 -7.18 0.91 3.07
C LEU A 200 -8.68 1.01 3.42
N ILE A 201 -9.07 1.98 4.25
CA ILE A 201 -10.44 2.14 4.73
C ILE A 201 -11.34 2.48 3.54
N GLY A 202 -12.45 1.75 3.40
CA GLY A 202 -13.38 1.93 2.28
C GLY A 202 -12.82 1.58 0.91
N ALA A 203 -11.61 1.00 0.82
CA ALA A 203 -11.01 0.62 -0.46
C ALA A 203 -11.84 -0.44 -1.18
N GLN A 204 -11.95 -0.32 -2.50
CA GLN A 204 -12.61 -1.26 -3.38
C GLN A 204 -11.56 -1.97 -4.25
N ILE A 205 -11.32 -3.24 -3.97
CA ILE A 205 -10.29 -4.05 -4.62
C ILE A 205 -10.99 -5.14 -5.44
N GLY A 206 -10.76 -5.14 -6.76
CA GLY A 206 -11.40 -6.05 -7.70
C GLY A 206 -10.80 -7.45 -7.72
N GLY A 207 -9.56 -7.60 -7.25
CA GLY A 207 -8.87 -8.87 -7.00
C GLY A 207 -8.60 -9.09 -5.51
N ASP A 208 -7.38 -9.53 -5.21
CA ASP A 208 -6.94 -9.89 -3.86
C ASP A 208 -6.30 -8.70 -3.13
N LEU A 209 -6.17 -8.82 -1.81
CA LEU A 209 -5.23 -8.04 -0.99
C LEU A 209 -4.15 -9.01 -0.49
N ASP A 210 -3.00 -9.03 -1.17
CA ASP A 210 -1.89 -9.95 -0.86
C ASP A 210 -0.81 -9.28 -0.01
N CYS A 211 -0.90 -9.49 1.31
CA CYS A 211 0.06 -9.06 2.32
C CYS A 211 0.95 -10.21 2.83
N THR A 212 1.14 -11.26 2.02
CA THR A 212 1.97 -12.42 2.41
C THR A 212 3.38 -12.00 2.78
N ASP A 213 3.89 -12.49 3.92
CA ASP A 213 5.20 -12.15 4.49
C ASP A 213 5.41 -10.64 4.79
N ALA A 214 4.35 -9.83 4.83
CA ALA A 214 4.47 -8.40 5.13
C ALA A 214 4.82 -8.14 6.61
N ILE A 215 5.52 -7.04 6.86
CA ILE A 215 5.86 -6.53 8.19
C ILE A 215 5.18 -5.17 8.35
N PHE A 216 4.16 -5.11 9.20
CA PHE A 216 3.46 -3.87 9.55
C PHE A 216 3.80 -3.47 10.98
N ASP A 217 4.56 -2.39 11.14
CA ASP A 217 4.82 -1.78 12.43
C ASP A 217 4.06 -0.47 12.56
N GLY A 218 2.94 -0.50 13.27
CA GLY A 218 2.10 0.68 13.50
C GLY A 218 2.73 1.72 14.42
N GLU A 219 4.01 1.58 14.81
CA GLU A 219 4.71 2.57 15.63
C GLU A 219 4.45 3.99 15.12
N ASN A 220 4.03 4.86 16.05
CA ASN A 220 3.83 6.27 15.76
C ASN A 220 4.44 7.09 16.90
N GLU A 221 5.55 7.76 16.60
CA GLU A 221 6.35 8.55 17.53
C GLU A 221 5.57 9.77 18.06
N ASN A 222 4.64 10.30 17.26
CA ASN A 222 3.82 11.46 17.60
C ASN A 222 2.62 11.14 18.52
N ARG A 223 2.29 9.86 18.75
CA ARG A 223 1.21 9.51 19.69
C ARG A 223 1.70 9.60 21.13
N GLN A 224 0.94 10.32 21.96
CA GLN A 224 1.15 10.34 23.42
C GLN A 224 1.16 8.92 23.98
N GLU A 225 1.97 8.65 25.01
CA GLU A 225 2.15 7.28 25.56
C GLU A 225 0.84 6.59 25.96
N VAL A 226 -0.17 7.36 26.37
CA VAL A 226 -1.50 6.84 26.74
C VAL A 226 -2.26 6.26 25.53
N ASP A 227 -1.95 6.71 24.31
CA ASP A 227 -2.56 6.29 23.04
C ASP A 227 -1.66 5.38 22.18
N LYS A 228 -0.39 5.17 22.56
CA LYS A 228 0.49 4.18 21.89
C LYS A 228 -0.07 2.76 21.93
N LYS A 229 -0.94 2.44 22.90
CA LYS A 229 -1.67 1.16 23.00
C LYS A 229 -2.82 0.98 21.97
N LYS A 230 -3.05 1.97 21.11
CA LYS A 230 -4.10 2.00 20.06
C LYS A 230 -3.53 2.27 18.66
N SER A 231 -2.22 2.03 18.49
CA SER A 231 -1.57 2.17 17.20
C SER A 231 -2.14 1.14 16.22
N PHE A 232 -2.45 1.57 14.99
CA PHE A 232 -2.89 0.68 13.92
C PHE A 232 -1.68 0.30 13.08
N ALA A 233 -1.49 -0.99 12.84
CA ALA A 233 -0.52 -1.48 11.88
C ALA A 233 -1.12 -1.49 10.47
N LEU A 234 -2.34 -2.03 10.36
CA LEU A 234 -3.13 -2.12 9.14
C LEU A 234 -4.60 -1.85 9.46
N SER A 235 -5.24 -0.95 8.72
CA SER A 235 -6.69 -0.78 8.73
C SER A 235 -7.25 -0.87 7.32
N ALA A 236 -8.12 -1.86 7.10
CA ALA A 236 -8.93 -2.05 5.90
C ALA A 236 -10.42 -2.13 6.30
N ASP A 237 -10.81 -1.27 7.26
CA ASP A 237 -12.20 -1.15 7.71
C ASP A 237 -13.11 -0.77 6.53
N LEU A 238 -14.28 -1.41 6.46
CA LEU A 238 -15.29 -1.21 5.41
C LEU A 238 -14.79 -1.45 3.97
N ALA A 239 -13.59 -2.03 3.80
CA ALA A 239 -13.06 -2.36 2.49
C ALA A 239 -13.91 -3.45 1.81
N VAL A 240 -14.05 -3.37 0.50
CA VAL A 240 -14.70 -4.38 -0.34
C VAL A 240 -13.62 -5.02 -1.21
N ILE A 241 -13.24 -6.24 -0.86
CA ILE A 241 -12.25 -7.06 -1.58
C ILE A 241 -13.01 -8.18 -2.27
N LYS A 242 -13.01 -8.21 -3.61
CA LYS A 242 -13.73 -9.24 -4.35
C LYS A 242 -13.05 -10.61 -4.28
N GLY A 243 -11.74 -10.63 -4.14
CA GLY A 243 -10.93 -11.82 -3.93
C GLY A 243 -10.65 -12.11 -2.46
N THR A 244 -9.48 -12.68 -2.20
CA THR A 244 -9.00 -13.12 -0.89
C THR A 244 -8.16 -12.04 -0.22
N VAL A 245 -8.22 -11.96 1.11
CA VAL A 245 -7.25 -11.22 1.92
C VAL A 245 -6.21 -12.22 2.43
N LEU A 246 -4.97 -12.10 1.94
CA LEU A 246 -3.85 -12.97 2.30
C LEU A 246 -2.93 -12.21 3.26
N LEU A 247 -2.90 -12.65 4.52
CA LEU A 247 -2.00 -12.17 5.57
C LEU A 247 -1.05 -13.30 6.03
N LYS A 248 -0.81 -14.29 5.17
CA LYS A 248 0.00 -15.46 5.48
C LYS A 248 1.40 -15.05 5.92
N GLN A 249 1.87 -15.61 7.03
CA GLN A 249 3.19 -15.30 7.61
C GLN A 249 3.43 -13.80 7.85
N ALA A 250 2.40 -12.96 7.82
CA ALA A 250 2.54 -11.52 8.07
C ALA A 250 2.81 -11.28 9.56
N THR A 251 3.55 -10.21 9.85
CA THR A 251 3.78 -9.74 11.22
C THR A 251 3.17 -8.36 11.39
N ALA A 252 2.48 -8.16 12.51
CA ALA A 252 1.88 -6.87 12.83
C ALA A 252 2.18 -6.46 14.27
N SER A 253 2.70 -5.25 14.44
CA SER A 253 2.94 -4.58 15.72
C SER A 253 1.98 -3.39 15.79
N GLY A 254 0.86 -3.56 16.46
CA GLY A 254 -0.29 -2.67 16.41
C GLY A 254 -1.57 -3.41 16.01
N ASN A 255 -2.70 -2.72 15.99
CA ASN A 255 -3.99 -3.31 15.68
C ASN A 255 -4.11 -3.59 14.17
N VAL A 256 -4.60 -4.78 13.81
CA VAL A 256 -5.03 -5.13 12.44
C VAL A 256 -6.55 -5.09 12.37
N HIS A 257 -7.07 -4.30 11.46
CA HIS A 257 -8.47 -3.89 11.41
C HIS A 257 -9.11 -4.22 10.05
N LEU A 258 -10.24 -4.94 10.11
CA LEU A 258 -11.09 -5.39 9.00
C LEU A 258 -12.58 -5.21 9.38
N LEU A 259 -12.90 -4.19 10.18
CA LEU A 259 -14.24 -3.96 10.71
C LEU A 259 -15.24 -3.72 9.58
N GLY A 260 -16.29 -4.53 9.52
CA GLY A 260 -17.31 -4.45 8.48
C GLY A 260 -16.79 -4.68 7.06
N ALA A 261 -15.57 -5.22 6.89
CA ALA A 261 -15.02 -5.53 5.58
C ALA A 261 -15.85 -6.61 4.87
N GLN A 262 -15.93 -6.53 3.54
CA GLN A 262 -16.57 -7.53 2.69
C GLN A 262 -15.52 -8.22 1.85
N ILE A 263 -15.32 -9.51 2.10
CA ILE A 263 -14.29 -10.32 1.45
C ILE A 263 -14.99 -11.43 0.65
N GLY A 264 -14.82 -11.39 -0.67
CA GLY A 264 -15.44 -12.34 -1.60
C GLY A 264 -14.74 -13.69 -1.66
N GLY A 265 -13.49 -13.77 -1.22
CA GLY A 265 -12.70 -14.98 -1.03
C GLY A 265 -12.58 -15.37 0.44
N ASP A 266 -11.37 -15.79 0.81
CA ASP A 266 -10.99 -16.19 2.17
C ASP A 266 -10.35 -15.02 2.94
N LEU A 267 -10.28 -15.15 4.25
CA LEU A 267 -9.35 -14.42 5.10
C LEU A 267 -8.28 -15.39 5.59
N ASP A 268 -7.11 -15.37 4.97
CA ASP A 268 -6.00 -16.29 5.28
C ASP A 268 -4.92 -15.59 6.10
N CYS A 269 -4.89 -15.83 7.41
CA CYS A 269 -3.86 -15.37 8.34
C CYS A 269 -2.97 -16.52 8.81
N ALA A 270 -2.87 -17.61 8.04
CA ALA A 270 -2.07 -18.77 8.42
C ALA A 270 -0.62 -18.38 8.71
N GLU A 271 -0.08 -18.87 9.81
CA GLU A 271 1.29 -18.61 10.29
C GLU A 271 1.61 -17.13 10.59
N ALA A 272 0.61 -16.24 10.59
CA ALA A 272 0.80 -14.83 10.91
C ALA A 272 1.00 -14.59 12.41
N THR A 273 1.66 -13.50 12.79
CA THR A 273 1.90 -13.10 14.18
C THR A 273 1.50 -11.64 14.42
N PHE A 274 0.42 -11.41 15.16
CA PHE A 274 -0.09 -10.07 15.46
C PHE A 274 0.01 -9.74 16.95
N ASP A 275 0.68 -8.63 17.30
CA ASP A 275 0.73 -8.06 18.65
C ASP A 275 0.00 -6.72 18.66
N GLY A 276 -1.21 -6.70 19.21
CA GLY A 276 -2.05 -5.50 19.31
C GLY A 276 -1.53 -4.42 20.26
N LYS A 277 -0.32 -4.59 20.84
CA LYS A 277 0.36 -3.63 21.75
C LYS A 277 -0.51 -3.13 22.91
N GLY A 278 -1.38 -4.00 23.41
CA GLY A 278 -2.31 -3.69 24.50
C GLY A 278 -3.75 -3.43 24.06
N GLY A 279 -4.01 -3.38 22.75
CA GLY A 279 -5.34 -3.44 22.13
C GLY A 279 -5.66 -4.81 21.52
N ASN A 280 -6.58 -4.83 20.55
CA ASN A 280 -6.92 -6.03 19.78
C ASN A 280 -5.78 -6.39 18.82
N ALA A 281 -5.45 -7.67 18.70
CA ALA A 281 -4.48 -8.11 17.69
C ALA A 281 -5.12 -8.10 16.29
N LEU A 282 -6.38 -8.55 16.21
CA LEU A 282 -7.20 -8.57 15.00
C LEU A 282 -8.62 -8.18 15.36
N SER A 283 -9.20 -7.23 14.62
CA SER A 283 -10.63 -6.87 14.72
C SER A 283 -11.28 -7.05 13.35
N ALA A 284 -12.23 -7.97 13.23
CA ALA A 284 -13.04 -8.21 12.04
C ALA A 284 -14.53 -8.23 12.38
N ASP A 285 -14.93 -7.39 13.34
CA ASP A 285 -16.31 -7.31 13.81
C ASP A 285 -17.24 -6.88 12.67
N GLY A 286 -18.36 -7.59 12.54
CA GLY A 286 -19.36 -7.38 11.50
C GLY A 286 -18.86 -7.63 10.07
N ALA A 287 -17.65 -8.16 9.88
CA ALA A 287 -17.14 -8.48 8.55
C ALA A 287 -17.94 -9.63 7.91
N VAL A 288 -17.95 -9.67 6.58
CA VAL A 288 -18.56 -10.75 5.79
C VAL A 288 -17.47 -11.41 4.97
N ILE A 289 -17.20 -12.67 5.28
CA ILE A 289 -16.26 -13.53 4.56
C ILE A 289 -17.10 -14.53 3.77
N ARG A 290 -17.03 -14.49 2.44
CA ARG A 290 -17.86 -15.36 1.60
C ARG A 290 -17.45 -16.82 1.69
N HIS A 291 -16.16 -17.08 1.85
CA HIS A 291 -15.62 -18.43 2.00
C HIS A 291 -15.10 -18.62 3.43
N SER A 292 -13.84 -18.98 3.63
CA SER A 292 -13.32 -19.45 4.91
C SER A 292 -12.38 -18.44 5.59
N ILE A 293 -12.16 -18.67 6.89
CA ILE A 293 -11.10 -18.01 7.67
C ILE A 293 -10.06 -19.05 8.04
N HIS A 294 -8.80 -18.80 7.70
CA HIS A 294 -7.66 -19.65 8.04
C HIS A 294 -6.77 -18.94 9.07
N LEU A 295 -6.69 -19.49 10.27
CA LEU A 295 -5.86 -19.03 11.38
C LEU A 295 -4.87 -20.13 11.80
N ASP A 296 -4.53 -21.06 10.93
CA ASP A 296 -3.66 -22.18 11.27
C ASP A 296 -2.28 -21.67 11.67
N LYS A 297 -1.80 -22.12 12.84
CA LYS A 297 -0.56 -21.67 13.51
C LYS A 297 -0.48 -20.15 13.73
N PHE A 298 -1.60 -19.43 13.62
CA PHE A 298 -1.67 -17.99 13.86
C PHE A 298 -1.40 -17.67 15.33
N THR A 299 -0.61 -16.61 15.59
CA THR A 299 -0.32 -16.15 16.94
C THR A 299 -0.84 -14.74 17.15
N ALA A 300 -1.72 -14.57 18.14
CA ALA A 300 -2.22 -13.26 18.55
C ALA A 300 -1.86 -12.94 20.01
N LYS A 301 -1.30 -11.74 20.21
CA LYS A 301 -1.16 -11.10 21.52
C LYS A 301 -2.04 -9.86 21.54
N GLY A 302 -3.15 -9.96 22.26
CA GLY A 302 -4.29 -9.07 22.14
C GLY A 302 -5.55 -9.88 21.86
N ASN A 303 -6.71 -9.26 22.05
CA ASN A 303 -7.98 -9.89 21.72
C ASN A 303 -8.11 -10.07 20.19
N VAL A 304 -8.61 -11.23 19.77
CA VAL A 304 -9.11 -11.46 18.41
C VAL A 304 -10.62 -11.24 18.44
N CYS A 305 -11.09 -10.18 17.80
CA CYS A 305 -12.48 -9.73 17.84
C CYS A 305 -13.19 -10.08 16.53
N LEU A 306 -14.14 -11.00 16.60
CA LEU A 306 -14.94 -11.55 15.51
C LEU A 306 -16.44 -11.37 15.80
N MET A 307 -16.82 -10.31 16.52
CA MET A 307 -18.20 -10.13 16.95
C MET A 307 -19.11 -9.90 15.75
N GLY A 308 -20.20 -10.66 15.65
CA GLY A 308 -21.14 -10.55 14.55
C GLY A 308 -20.59 -10.87 13.15
N ILE A 309 -19.38 -11.43 13.05
CA ILE A 309 -18.80 -11.82 11.75
C ILE A 309 -19.67 -12.88 11.07
N GLN A 310 -19.74 -12.83 9.74
CA GLN A 310 -20.47 -13.81 8.94
C GLN A 310 -19.51 -14.52 8.00
N VAL A 311 -19.42 -15.85 8.10
CA VAL A 311 -18.50 -16.69 7.33
C VAL A 311 -19.30 -17.72 6.54
N GLY A 312 -19.14 -17.73 5.22
CA GLY A 312 -19.86 -18.62 4.33
C GLY A 312 -19.30 -20.05 4.26
N GLY A 313 -18.03 -20.22 4.62
CA GLY A 313 -17.33 -21.49 4.72
C GLY A 313 -16.99 -21.87 6.16
N THR A 314 -15.73 -22.23 6.38
CA THR A 314 -15.17 -22.76 7.63
C THR A 314 -14.38 -21.70 8.41
N LEU A 315 -14.16 -21.96 9.70
CA LEU A 315 -13.11 -21.32 10.48
C LEU A 315 -12.12 -22.39 10.93
N GLU A 316 -10.89 -22.26 10.45
CA GLU A 316 -9.77 -23.16 10.76
C GLU A 316 -8.78 -22.43 11.66
N CYS A 317 -8.37 -23.06 12.77
CA CYS A 317 -7.39 -22.48 13.68
C CYS A 317 -6.51 -23.55 14.32
N GLU A 318 -6.07 -24.52 13.52
CA GLU A 318 -5.22 -25.61 13.98
C GLU A 318 -3.86 -25.05 14.44
N GLY A 319 -3.45 -25.37 15.68
CA GLY A 319 -2.19 -24.88 16.23
C GLY A 319 -2.13 -23.36 16.50
N ALA A 320 -3.26 -22.64 16.38
CA ALA A 320 -3.34 -21.22 16.71
C ALA A 320 -3.01 -20.95 18.19
N LYS A 321 -2.64 -19.72 18.52
CA LYS A 321 -2.31 -19.29 19.88
C LYS A 321 -2.93 -17.92 20.14
N PHE A 322 -3.95 -17.87 20.99
CA PHE A 322 -4.60 -16.61 21.39
C PHE A 322 -4.23 -16.25 22.83
N LYS A 323 -3.62 -15.07 23.00
CA LYS A 323 -3.24 -14.53 24.31
C LYS A 323 -3.86 -13.15 24.48
N GLY A 324 -4.83 -13.04 25.37
CA GLY A 324 -5.47 -11.75 25.69
C GLY A 324 -4.50 -10.73 26.29
N THR A 325 -4.92 -9.46 26.33
CA THR A 325 -4.10 -8.36 26.84
C THR A 325 -3.84 -8.50 28.34
N LYS A 326 -2.60 -8.35 28.78
CA LYS A 326 -2.29 -8.39 30.22
C LYS A 326 -2.80 -7.12 30.91
N LYS A 327 -3.65 -7.28 31.92
CA LYS A 327 -4.19 -6.19 32.76
C LYS A 327 -3.19 -5.81 33.86
N GLN A 328 -3.42 -4.65 34.50
CA GLN A 328 -2.56 -4.14 35.57
C GLN A 328 -2.52 -5.05 36.80
N ASP A 329 -3.60 -5.77 37.08
CA ASP A 329 -3.71 -6.75 38.17
C ASP A 329 -3.01 -8.09 37.87
N GLY A 330 -2.36 -8.22 36.71
CA GLY A 330 -1.67 -9.43 36.28
C GLY A 330 -2.57 -10.47 35.60
N SER A 331 -3.90 -10.28 35.61
CA SER A 331 -4.84 -11.11 34.86
C SER A 331 -4.76 -10.84 33.35
N HIS A 332 -5.30 -11.74 32.54
CA HIS A 332 -5.41 -11.55 31.09
C HIS A 332 -6.84 -11.15 30.72
N GLY A 333 -6.98 -10.20 29.79
CA GLY A 333 -8.22 -9.90 29.10
C GLY A 333 -8.66 -11.04 28.18
N ARG A 334 -9.79 -10.86 27.50
CA ARG A 334 -10.31 -11.86 26.55
C ARG A 334 -9.30 -12.09 25.42
N ALA A 335 -9.11 -13.35 25.06
CA ALA A 335 -8.24 -13.75 23.95
C ALA A 335 -9.00 -13.83 22.62
N LEU A 336 -10.27 -14.23 22.67
CA LEU A 336 -11.19 -14.31 21.53
C LEU A 336 -12.56 -13.77 21.95
N SER A 337 -13.14 -12.89 21.14
CA SER A 337 -14.51 -12.38 21.31
C SER A 337 -15.30 -12.68 20.05
N ALA A 338 -16.29 -13.57 20.13
CA ALA A 338 -17.02 -14.10 18.97
C ALA A 338 -18.55 -14.05 19.14
N ASP A 339 -19.04 -13.16 20.01
CA ASP A 339 -20.48 -13.01 20.25
C ASP A 339 -21.21 -12.68 18.94
N GLY A 340 -22.24 -13.46 18.61
CA GLY A 340 -23.02 -13.29 17.38
C GLY A 340 -22.32 -13.73 16.08
N MET A 341 -21.15 -14.37 16.16
CA MET A 341 -20.47 -14.98 15.01
C MET A 341 -21.36 -16.03 14.35
N LYS A 342 -21.43 -16.01 13.01
CA LYS A 342 -22.16 -16.98 12.19
C LYS A 342 -21.21 -17.66 11.22
N ILE A 343 -21.12 -18.98 11.30
CA ILE A 343 -20.33 -19.82 10.40
C ILE A 343 -21.29 -20.80 9.74
N LYS A 344 -21.33 -20.83 8.41
CA LYS A 344 -22.29 -21.68 7.66
C LYS A 344 -21.86 -23.15 7.61
N GLN A 345 -20.57 -23.43 7.74
CA GLN A 345 -20.04 -24.80 7.79
C GLN A 345 -19.46 -25.08 9.18
N THR A 346 -18.23 -25.60 9.26
CA THR A 346 -17.63 -26.09 10.50
C THR A 346 -16.58 -25.13 11.07
N CYS A 347 -16.47 -25.12 12.40
CA CYS A 347 -15.27 -24.63 13.11
C CYS A 347 -14.37 -25.82 13.42
N PHE A 348 -13.10 -25.78 13.02
CA PHE A 348 -12.15 -26.86 13.25
C PHE A 348 -10.94 -26.40 14.06
N SER A 349 -10.64 -27.16 15.13
CA SER A 349 -9.40 -27.07 15.90
C SER A 349 -9.21 -28.37 16.68
N GLU A 350 -8.02 -28.97 16.63
CA GLU A 350 -7.69 -30.15 17.46
C GLU A 350 -7.70 -29.82 18.96
N SER A 351 -7.34 -28.57 19.33
CA SER A 351 -7.39 -28.06 20.70
C SER A 351 -7.64 -26.56 20.69
N TRP A 352 -8.68 -26.10 21.38
CA TRP A 352 -9.02 -24.67 21.37
C TRP A 352 -7.87 -23.80 21.93
N PRO A 353 -7.45 -22.76 21.19
CA PRO A 353 -6.16 -22.07 21.36
C PRO A 353 -6.06 -21.03 22.50
N THR A 354 -6.96 -21.04 23.49
CA THR A 354 -7.03 -19.99 24.54
C THR A 354 -6.23 -20.33 25.80
N GLN A 355 -5.34 -19.44 26.25
CA GLN A 355 -4.66 -19.53 27.56
C GLN A 355 -5.34 -18.69 28.67
N SER A 356 -6.49 -18.07 28.41
CA SER A 356 -7.26 -17.27 29.39
C SER A 356 -8.44 -18.06 29.98
N THR A 357 -8.69 -17.89 31.28
CA THR A 357 -9.69 -18.64 32.06
C THR A 357 -11.14 -18.19 31.85
N GLU A 358 -11.39 -17.13 31.08
CA GLU A 358 -12.73 -16.63 30.75
C GLU A 358 -12.86 -16.39 29.25
N SER A 359 -14.06 -16.64 28.72
CA SER A 359 -14.58 -16.32 27.37
C SER A 359 -14.33 -17.30 26.22
N LEU A 360 -14.99 -18.45 26.26
CA LEU A 360 -15.89 -18.84 25.17
C LEU A 360 -17.30 -18.37 25.59
N SER A 361 -17.70 -17.14 25.28
CA SER A 361 -19.13 -16.81 25.29
C SER A 361 -19.70 -17.37 23.98
N ALA A 362 -20.35 -18.53 24.10
CA ALA A 362 -20.77 -19.40 23.02
C ALA A 362 -19.61 -20.01 22.21
N ALA A 363 -19.17 -21.20 22.62
CA ALA A 363 -18.94 -22.23 21.60
C ALA A 363 -20.19 -22.23 20.70
N PRO A 364 -20.05 -22.29 19.36
CA PRO A 364 -21.21 -22.40 18.49
C PRO A 364 -22.09 -23.51 19.06
N THR A 365 -23.31 -23.14 19.42
CA THR A 365 -24.34 -24.13 19.68
C THR A 365 -24.41 -24.91 18.39
N SER A 366 -24.02 -26.17 18.45
CA SER A 366 -24.16 -27.09 17.33
C SER A 366 -25.62 -27.06 16.86
N VAL A 367 -25.86 -27.49 15.60
CA VAL A 367 -26.74 -28.63 15.28
C VAL A 367 -27.10 -28.59 13.78
N THR A 368 -26.91 -29.77 13.15
CA THR A 368 -27.21 -30.25 11.78
C THR A 368 -26.40 -29.74 10.61
#